data_AF-A0A922YK16-F1
#
_entry.id   AF-A0A922YK16-F1
#
_cell.length_a   1.000
_cell.length_b   1.000
_cell.length_c   1.000
_cell.angle_alpha   90.00
_cell.angle_beta   90.00
_cell.angle_gamma   90.00
#
_symmetry.space_group_name_H-M   'P 1'
#
loop_
_entity.id
_entity.type
_entity.pdbx_description
1 polymer ?
#
loop_
_entity_poly.entity_id
_entity_poly.type
_entity_poly.pdbx_seq_one_letter_code
_entity_poly.pdbx_strand_id
1 'polypeptide(L)'
;ADQRRAIEAELYTIRKGAEGERETAHILDRIYGHSERVAVIHDLRLPDGLNGYVQFDHLLLNRVLKRIAVLETKNFSGRISKNEHNEWCVWYPNRRQPTEIPNPVAQADRAARLLELWLEAHQHSAAFRRVEGWVIVPPTCKIDRTRIGTGTRIVKVDNFHERWIEDVSFSDATGFLTGLSVGQLRAVGMQLASQHVQPDYAWRRRFGINDMPNRAVASTPRPEIQPANVSAEPEAELETRSETLSEAVTVPPEGQDGVPLAEPAPATGSRPEPQDQSATDQEEVEPAPNPRKHGAKASVLVTVIEGISERVLPDGRIAFLAQPGTPAAEQLTGVCKGRAIWNPRFRNWLCSAERAEEIRHALGTQPAGERT
;
A
#
# COMPACT_ATOMS: atom_id res chain seq x y z
N ALA A 1 -43.16 -9.84 -12.02
CA ALA A 1 -42.13 -10.90 -12.02
C ALA A 1 -40.78 -10.38 -12.53
N ASP A 2 -40.78 -9.42 -13.47
CA ASP A 2 -39.55 -8.88 -14.07
C ASP A 2 -38.75 -7.97 -13.14
N GLN A 3 -39.41 -7.09 -12.37
CA GLN A 3 -38.74 -6.24 -11.38
C GLN A 3 -37.98 -7.05 -10.33
N ARG A 4 -38.63 -8.08 -9.75
CA ARG A 4 -37.98 -8.96 -8.77
C ARG A 4 -36.76 -9.67 -9.36
N ARG A 5 -36.87 -10.20 -10.59
CA ARG A 5 -35.74 -10.83 -11.29
C ARG A 5 -34.60 -9.84 -11.56
N ALA A 6 -34.91 -8.61 -11.95
CA ALA A 6 -33.90 -7.57 -12.16
C ALA A 6 -33.17 -7.20 -10.86
N ILE A 7 -33.89 -7.09 -9.74
CA ILE A 7 -33.31 -6.86 -8.41
C ILE A 7 -32.43 -8.04 -7.99
N GLU A 8 -32.90 -9.27 -8.17
CA GLU A 8 -32.13 -10.48 -7.83
C GLU A 8 -30.84 -10.60 -8.67
N ALA A 9 -30.90 -10.26 -9.97
CA ALA A 9 -29.73 -10.22 -10.84
C ALA A 9 -28.72 -9.14 -10.42
N GLU A 10 -29.19 -7.96 -10.03
CA GLU A 10 -28.33 -6.90 -9.51
C GLU A 10 -27.68 -7.31 -8.19
N LEU A 11 -28.47 -7.87 -7.25
CA LEU A 11 -27.96 -8.37 -5.98
C LEU A 11 -26.90 -9.45 -6.17
N TYR A 12 -27.12 -10.35 -7.12
CA TYR A 12 -26.12 -11.36 -7.48
C TYR A 12 -24.82 -10.72 -7.95
N THR A 13 -24.90 -9.69 -8.81
CA THR A 13 -23.75 -8.98 -9.36
C THR A 13 -22.97 -8.24 -8.27
N ILE A 14 -23.68 -7.49 -7.39
CA ILE A 14 -23.08 -6.78 -6.26
C ILE A 14 -22.39 -7.77 -5.31
N ARG A 15 -23.05 -8.87 -4.95
CA ARG A 15 -22.47 -9.87 -4.04
C ARG A 15 -21.23 -10.52 -4.63
N LYS A 16 -21.23 -10.82 -5.94
CA LYS A 16 -20.09 -11.41 -6.62
C LYS A 16 -18.89 -10.46 -6.75
N GLY A 17 -19.15 -9.17 -6.94
CA GLY A 17 -18.12 -8.13 -6.87
C GLY A 17 -17.51 -8.05 -5.47
N ALA A 18 -18.35 -7.85 -4.46
CA ALA A 18 -17.94 -7.72 -3.06
C ALA A 18 -17.20 -8.96 -2.51
N GLU A 19 -17.49 -10.15 -3.01
CA GLU A 19 -16.75 -11.37 -2.68
C GLU A 19 -15.29 -11.29 -3.15
N GLY A 20 -15.06 -10.91 -4.41
CA GLY A 20 -13.71 -10.77 -4.97
C GLY A 20 -12.92 -9.63 -4.35
N GLU A 21 -13.58 -8.51 -4.04
CA GLU A 21 -12.97 -7.39 -3.30
C GLU A 21 -12.55 -7.79 -1.89
N ARG A 22 -13.39 -8.53 -1.15
CA ARG A 22 -13.02 -9.04 0.19
C ARG A 22 -11.86 -10.02 0.17
N GLU A 23 -11.85 -10.94 -0.80
CA GLU A 23 -10.74 -11.89 -0.93
C GLU A 23 -9.43 -11.16 -1.24
N THR A 24 -9.48 -10.17 -2.12
CA THR A 24 -8.32 -9.33 -2.47
C THR A 24 -7.86 -8.52 -1.26
N ALA A 25 -8.76 -7.85 -0.54
CA ALA A 25 -8.45 -7.13 0.69
C ALA A 25 -7.76 -8.02 1.72
N HIS A 26 -8.30 -9.22 1.97
CA HIS A 26 -7.72 -10.19 2.91
C HIS A 26 -6.29 -10.62 2.54
N ILE A 27 -5.98 -10.74 1.25
CA ILE A 27 -4.62 -11.06 0.80
C ILE A 27 -3.70 -9.84 0.98
N LEU A 28 -4.16 -8.65 0.62
CA LEU A 28 -3.41 -7.41 0.78
C LEU A 28 -3.10 -7.12 2.25
N ASP A 29 -4.07 -7.28 3.15
CA ASP A 29 -3.90 -7.08 4.59
C ASP A 29 -2.90 -8.06 5.19
N ARG A 30 -2.89 -9.32 4.71
CA ARG A 30 -1.88 -10.30 5.15
C ARG A 30 -0.46 -9.94 4.70
N ILE A 31 -0.31 -9.28 3.55
CA ILE A 31 1.01 -8.88 3.02
C ILE A 31 1.46 -7.54 3.65
N TYR A 32 0.55 -6.60 3.84
CA TYR A 32 0.87 -5.19 4.12
C TYR A 32 0.31 -4.65 5.44
N GLY A 33 -0.63 -5.34 6.11
CA GLY A 33 -1.36 -4.82 7.28
C GLY A 33 -0.48 -4.49 8.49
N HIS A 34 0.70 -5.08 8.59
CA HIS A 34 1.71 -4.76 9.61
C HIS A 34 2.90 -3.96 9.07
N SER A 35 2.84 -3.51 7.81
CA SER A 35 3.95 -2.79 7.17
C SER A 35 3.99 -1.34 7.60
N GLU A 36 5.12 -0.89 8.15
CA GLU A 36 5.37 0.54 8.34
C GLU A 36 5.68 1.28 7.04
N ARG A 37 5.86 0.55 5.92
CA ARG A 37 6.25 1.11 4.62
C ARG A 37 5.09 1.35 3.68
N VAL A 38 3.97 0.68 3.90
CA VAL A 38 2.81 0.72 3.01
C VAL A 38 1.57 1.00 3.85
N ALA A 39 0.85 2.06 3.52
CA ALA A 39 -0.51 2.25 4.01
C ALA A 39 -1.47 1.62 2.99
N VAL A 40 -2.45 0.86 3.49
CA VAL A 40 -3.51 0.24 2.69
C VAL A 40 -4.83 0.90 3.03
N ILE A 41 -5.60 1.29 2.02
CA ILE A 41 -6.94 1.85 2.16
C ILE A 41 -7.86 1.08 1.23
N HIS A 42 -8.95 0.55 1.77
CA HIS A 42 -9.95 -0.19 1.01
C HIS A 42 -11.26 0.60 0.88
N ASP A 43 -11.98 0.39 -0.21
CA ASP A 43 -13.31 0.94 -0.48
C ASP A 43 -13.39 2.48 -0.30
N LEU A 44 -12.41 3.19 -0.86
CA LEU A 44 -12.36 4.65 -0.79
C LEU A 44 -13.19 5.26 -1.91
N ARG A 45 -14.02 6.26 -1.59
CA ARG A 45 -14.75 7.06 -2.57
C ARG A 45 -14.41 8.52 -2.35
N LEU A 46 -13.91 9.18 -3.39
CA LEU A 46 -13.60 10.61 -3.35
C LEU A 46 -14.54 11.36 -4.31
N PRO A 47 -15.02 12.56 -3.94
CA PRO A 47 -15.85 13.37 -4.80
C PRO A 47 -15.08 13.74 -6.08
N ASP A 48 -15.75 13.67 -7.24
CA ASP A 48 -15.16 13.98 -8.55
C ASP A 48 -15.34 15.45 -8.96
N GLY A 49 -16.06 16.24 -8.16
CA GLY A 49 -16.39 17.64 -8.45
C GLY A 49 -17.58 17.83 -9.40
N LEU A 50 -18.22 16.75 -9.87
CA LEU A 50 -19.34 16.75 -10.81
C LEU A 50 -20.61 16.11 -10.21
N ASN A 51 -20.79 16.24 -8.90
CA ASN A 51 -21.84 15.57 -8.13
C ASN A 51 -21.78 14.03 -8.20
N GLY A 52 -20.62 13.47 -8.51
CA GLY A 52 -20.33 12.05 -8.44
C GLY A 52 -19.17 11.75 -7.49
N TYR A 53 -18.63 10.54 -7.63
CA TYR A 53 -17.43 10.11 -6.94
C TYR A 53 -16.64 9.17 -7.82
N VAL A 54 -15.32 9.13 -7.62
CA VAL A 54 -14.50 8.01 -8.08
C VAL A 54 -14.35 7.01 -6.95
N GLN A 55 -14.53 5.73 -7.26
CA GLN A 55 -14.29 4.64 -6.33
C GLN A 55 -12.90 4.07 -6.55
N PHE A 56 -12.22 3.76 -5.46
CA PHE A 56 -10.98 3.01 -5.41
C PHE A 56 -11.21 1.75 -4.58
N ASP A 57 -11.15 0.58 -5.21
CA ASP A 57 -11.35 -0.68 -4.49
C ASP A 57 -10.26 -0.84 -3.43
N HIS A 58 -8.99 -0.68 -3.83
CA HIS A 58 -7.86 -0.67 -2.91
C HIS A 58 -6.78 0.34 -3.35
N LEU A 59 -6.24 1.10 -2.40
CA LEU A 59 -5.09 1.97 -2.56
C LEU A 59 -3.93 1.49 -1.70
N LEU A 60 -2.74 1.43 -2.26
CA LEU A 60 -1.52 1.17 -1.51
C LEU A 60 -0.54 2.33 -1.69
N LEU A 61 -0.17 2.96 -0.59
CA LEU A 61 0.72 4.12 -0.55
C LEU A 61 2.06 3.68 0.02
N ASN A 62 3.10 3.63 -0.82
CA ASN A 62 4.43 3.22 -0.40
C ASN A 62 5.30 4.46 -0.09
N ARG A 63 5.61 4.69 1.19
CA ARG A 63 6.40 5.86 1.63
C ARG A 63 7.85 5.84 1.17
N VAL A 64 8.40 4.65 0.97
CA VAL A 64 9.83 4.47 0.66
C VAL A 64 10.06 4.59 -0.83
N LEU A 65 9.22 3.92 -1.64
CA LEU A 65 9.25 4.04 -3.09
C LEU A 65 8.67 5.37 -3.58
N LYS A 66 7.89 6.06 -2.73
CA LYS A 66 7.10 7.24 -3.10
C LYS A 66 6.18 6.91 -4.28
N ARG A 67 5.52 5.75 -4.24
CA ARG A 67 4.60 5.27 -5.28
C ARG A 67 3.25 4.93 -4.69
N ILE A 68 2.21 5.10 -5.48
CA ILE A 68 0.86 4.65 -5.16
C ILE A 68 0.40 3.65 -6.21
N ALA A 69 -0.15 2.53 -5.75
CA ALA A 69 -0.91 1.62 -6.60
C ALA A 69 -2.41 1.83 -6.36
N VAL A 70 -3.12 2.14 -7.44
CA VAL A 70 -4.59 2.13 -7.50
C VAL A 70 -5.01 0.78 -8.05
N LEU A 71 -5.57 -0.07 -7.20
CA LEU A 71 -5.96 -1.42 -7.56
C LEU A 71 -7.46 -1.45 -7.90
N GLU A 72 -7.75 -1.82 -9.14
CA GLU A 72 -9.09 -2.14 -9.64
C GLU A 72 -9.27 -3.67 -9.58
N THR A 73 -10.25 -4.13 -8.82
CA THR A 73 -10.48 -5.56 -8.61
C THR A 73 -11.45 -6.11 -9.66
N LYS A 74 -11.01 -7.14 -10.40
CA LYS A 74 -11.86 -7.84 -11.37
C LYS A 74 -11.97 -9.33 -11.04
N ASN A 75 -13.17 -9.75 -10.65
CA ASN A 75 -13.44 -11.14 -10.27
C ASN A 75 -13.87 -12.01 -11.47
N PHE A 76 -12.96 -12.26 -12.42
CA PHE A 76 -13.25 -13.11 -13.59
C PHE A 76 -12.89 -14.58 -13.34
N SER A 77 -13.86 -15.47 -13.47
CA SER A 77 -13.64 -16.94 -13.46
C SER A 77 -13.11 -17.50 -14.79
N GLY A 78 -13.12 -16.69 -15.84
CA GLY A 78 -12.68 -17.06 -17.19
C GLY A 78 -11.22 -16.72 -17.49
N ARG A 79 -10.85 -16.88 -18.76
CA ARG A 79 -9.57 -16.41 -19.30
C ARG A 79 -9.73 -15.03 -19.91
N ILE A 80 -9.07 -14.02 -19.34
CA ILE A 80 -9.00 -12.67 -19.93
C ILE A 80 -7.98 -12.62 -21.07
N SER A 81 -8.34 -11.97 -22.17
CA SER A 81 -7.51 -11.79 -23.37
C SER A 81 -7.86 -10.47 -24.08
N LYS A 82 -7.16 -10.16 -25.17
CA LYS A 82 -7.46 -9.06 -26.08
C LYS A 82 -7.25 -9.47 -27.54
N ASN A 83 -7.95 -8.83 -28.46
CA ASN A 83 -7.74 -9.04 -29.90
C ASN A 83 -6.63 -8.11 -30.45
N GLU A 84 -6.46 -8.14 -31.77
CA GLU A 84 -5.43 -7.35 -32.48
C GLU A 84 -5.70 -5.84 -32.48
N HIS A 85 -6.94 -5.43 -32.21
CA HIS A 85 -7.34 -4.03 -32.08
C HIS A 85 -7.26 -3.50 -30.63
N ASN A 86 -6.69 -4.29 -29.71
CA ASN A 86 -6.68 -4.00 -28.26
C ASN A 86 -8.06 -3.95 -27.60
N GLU A 87 -9.05 -4.63 -28.18
CA GLU A 87 -10.37 -4.81 -27.57
C GLU A 87 -10.32 -6.01 -26.62
N TRP A 88 -10.93 -5.86 -25.44
CA TRP A 88 -10.77 -6.82 -24.35
C TRP A 88 -11.94 -7.78 -24.27
N CYS A 89 -11.66 -9.02 -23.89
CA CYS A 89 -12.69 -10.03 -23.73
C CYS A 89 -12.34 -11.08 -22.67
N VAL A 90 -13.36 -11.79 -22.19
CA VAL A 90 -13.22 -12.91 -21.25
C VAL A 90 -13.84 -14.17 -21.84
N TRP A 91 -13.05 -15.23 -21.88
CA TRP A 91 -13.46 -16.57 -22.29
C TRP A 91 -13.94 -17.36 -21.06
N TYR A 92 -15.25 -17.53 -20.93
CA TYR A 92 -15.85 -18.34 -19.87
C TYR A 92 -16.00 -19.80 -20.31
N PRO A 93 -15.74 -20.80 -19.44
CA PRO A 93 -15.79 -22.22 -19.80
C PRO A 93 -17.14 -22.66 -20.39
N ASN A 94 -18.24 -22.10 -19.90
CA ASN A 94 -19.60 -22.48 -20.28
C ASN A 94 -20.17 -21.62 -21.42
N ARG A 95 -19.32 -20.86 -22.15
CA ARG A 95 -19.74 -20.03 -23.27
C ARG A 95 -18.93 -20.34 -24.53
N ARG A 96 -19.62 -20.45 -25.67
CA ARG A 96 -19.00 -20.71 -26.98
C ARG A 96 -18.29 -19.47 -27.54
N GLN A 97 -18.77 -18.28 -27.18
CA GLN A 97 -18.21 -17.00 -27.61
C GLN A 97 -17.65 -16.24 -26.41
N PRO A 98 -16.56 -15.47 -26.58
CA PRO A 98 -16.05 -14.61 -25.54
C PRO A 98 -17.06 -13.51 -25.21
N THR A 99 -17.03 -13.04 -23.96
CA THR A 99 -17.80 -11.86 -23.57
C THR A 99 -16.88 -10.65 -23.68
N GLU A 100 -17.26 -9.69 -24.52
CA GLU A 100 -16.55 -8.41 -24.62
C GLU A 100 -16.65 -7.65 -23.31
N ILE A 101 -15.55 -7.00 -22.93
CA ILE A 101 -15.48 -6.17 -21.73
C ILE A 101 -14.80 -4.84 -22.08
N PRO A 102 -15.10 -3.76 -21.36
CA PRO A 102 -14.32 -2.54 -21.44
C PRO A 102 -12.85 -2.83 -21.10
N ASN A 103 -11.93 -2.01 -21.62
CA ASN A 103 -10.51 -2.09 -21.28
C ASN A 103 -10.30 -1.84 -19.76
N PRO A 104 -9.94 -2.87 -18.97
CA PRO A 104 -9.86 -2.76 -17.53
C PRO A 104 -8.62 -1.96 -17.09
N VAL A 105 -7.54 -2.00 -17.86
CA VAL A 105 -6.32 -1.24 -17.56
C VAL A 105 -6.58 0.25 -17.75
N ALA A 106 -7.27 0.62 -18.83
CA ALA A 106 -7.67 2.00 -19.04
C ALA A 106 -8.67 2.49 -17.97
N GLN A 107 -9.48 1.61 -17.37
CA GLN A 107 -10.30 1.95 -16.21
C GLN A 107 -9.44 2.29 -15.00
N ALA A 108 -8.49 1.41 -14.65
CA ALA A 108 -7.58 1.62 -13.52
C ALA A 108 -6.70 2.87 -13.70
N ASP A 109 -6.17 3.11 -14.91
CA ASP A 109 -5.34 4.28 -15.21
C ASP A 109 -6.14 5.60 -15.08
N ARG A 110 -7.43 5.60 -15.45
CA ARG A 110 -8.30 6.78 -15.21
C ARG A 110 -8.52 7.04 -13.73
N ALA A 111 -8.74 6.01 -12.93
CA ALA A 111 -8.85 6.15 -11.48
C ALA A 111 -7.54 6.69 -10.88
N ALA A 112 -6.39 6.14 -11.29
CA ALA A 112 -5.07 6.65 -10.90
C ALA A 112 -4.90 8.14 -11.25
N ARG A 113 -5.31 8.56 -12.45
CA ARG A 113 -5.25 9.97 -12.86
C ARG A 113 -6.11 10.87 -11.97
N LEU A 114 -7.29 10.41 -11.54
CA LEU A 114 -8.14 11.18 -10.62
C LEU A 114 -7.51 11.30 -9.24
N LEU A 115 -6.82 10.26 -8.76
CA LEU A 115 -6.04 10.34 -7.52
C LEU A 115 -4.85 11.30 -7.65
N GLU A 116 -4.16 11.35 -8.79
CA GLU A 116 -3.11 12.35 -9.03
C GLU A 116 -3.63 13.78 -8.91
N LEU A 117 -4.78 14.07 -9.53
CA LEU A 117 -5.43 15.39 -9.43
C LEU A 117 -5.82 15.71 -7.99
N TRP A 118 -6.29 14.72 -7.24
CA TRP A 118 -6.56 14.88 -5.81
C TRP A 118 -5.29 15.22 -5.02
N LEU A 119 -4.18 14.52 -5.27
CA LEU A 119 -2.90 14.79 -4.61
C LEU A 119 -2.40 16.21 -4.94
N GLU A 120 -2.56 16.66 -6.17
CA GLU A 120 -2.21 18.02 -6.59
C GLU A 120 -3.03 19.07 -5.86
N ALA A 121 -4.36 18.92 -5.84
CA ALA A 121 -5.27 19.83 -5.14
C ALA A 121 -4.97 19.95 -3.63
N HIS A 122 -4.44 18.87 -3.03
CA HIS A 122 -4.11 18.82 -1.60
C HIS A 122 -2.60 18.98 -1.31
N GLN A 123 -1.81 19.41 -2.29
CA GLN A 123 -0.37 19.70 -2.15
C GLN A 123 0.48 18.49 -1.75
N HIS A 124 0.05 17.29 -2.12
CA HIS A 124 0.76 16.02 -1.91
C HIS A 124 1.56 15.53 -3.13
N SER A 125 1.62 16.28 -4.23
CA SER A 125 2.35 15.86 -5.45
C SER A 125 3.83 15.55 -5.23
N ALA A 126 4.49 16.24 -4.28
CA ALA A 126 5.88 15.95 -3.94
C ALA A 126 6.06 14.68 -3.09
N ALA A 127 4.96 14.21 -2.48
CA ALA A 127 4.98 13.06 -1.58
C ALA A 127 5.07 11.73 -2.35
N PHE A 128 4.48 11.66 -3.54
CA PHE A 128 4.46 10.47 -4.40
C PHE A 128 4.87 10.83 -5.83
N ARG A 129 5.88 10.14 -6.35
CA ARG A 129 6.44 10.35 -7.69
C ARG A 129 5.67 9.63 -8.79
N ARG A 130 4.99 8.53 -8.47
CA ARG A 130 4.18 7.75 -9.42
C ARG A 130 2.87 7.31 -8.77
N VAL A 131 1.79 7.47 -9.52
CA VAL A 131 0.48 6.90 -9.21
C VAL A 131 0.09 6.02 -10.39
N GLU A 132 -0.17 4.74 -10.13
CA GLU A 132 -0.31 3.75 -11.19
C GLU A 132 -1.60 2.96 -11.03
N GLY A 133 -2.36 2.84 -12.12
CA GLY A 133 -3.50 1.96 -12.21
C GLY A 133 -3.06 0.52 -12.42
N TRP A 134 -3.59 -0.39 -11.61
CA TRP A 134 -3.38 -1.82 -11.69
C TRP A 134 -4.70 -2.56 -11.71
N VAL A 135 -4.82 -3.55 -12.57
CA VAL A 135 -5.92 -4.50 -12.55
C VAL A 135 -5.50 -5.72 -11.77
N ILE A 136 -6.21 -6.02 -10.69
CA ILE A 136 -6.00 -7.20 -9.86
C ILE A 136 -7.09 -8.22 -10.15
N VAL A 137 -6.67 -9.46 -10.37
CA VAL A 137 -7.58 -10.60 -10.55
C VAL A 137 -7.29 -11.69 -9.50
N PRO A 138 -8.26 -12.55 -9.19
CA PRO A 138 -8.05 -13.70 -8.31
C PRO A 138 -6.92 -14.61 -8.80
N PRO A 139 -6.27 -15.38 -7.91
CA PRO A 139 -5.23 -16.35 -8.28
C PRO A 139 -5.72 -17.40 -9.30
N THR A 140 -7.01 -17.72 -9.26
CA THR A 140 -7.67 -18.68 -10.14
C THR A 140 -7.95 -18.16 -11.56
N CYS A 141 -7.93 -16.84 -11.76
CA CYS A 141 -8.16 -16.23 -13.06
C CYS A 141 -7.03 -16.59 -14.05
N LYS A 142 -7.38 -16.84 -15.32
CA LYS A 142 -6.39 -17.10 -16.37
C LYS A 142 -6.13 -15.82 -17.16
N ILE A 143 -4.86 -15.43 -17.28
CA ILE A 143 -4.45 -14.28 -18.11
C ILE A 143 -3.77 -14.81 -19.36
N ASP A 144 -4.29 -14.47 -20.54
CA ASP A 144 -3.65 -14.80 -21.81
C ASP A 144 -2.44 -13.89 -22.06
N ARG A 145 -1.28 -14.29 -21.51
CA ARG A 145 -0.03 -13.53 -21.64
C ARG A 145 0.49 -13.45 -23.08
N THR A 146 0.09 -14.37 -23.96
CA THR A 146 0.50 -14.33 -25.38
C THR A 146 -0.11 -13.15 -26.12
N ARG A 147 -1.35 -12.76 -25.75
CA ARG A 147 -2.05 -11.60 -26.31
C ARG A 147 -1.85 -10.34 -25.49
N ILE A 148 -1.90 -10.44 -24.16
CA ILE A 148 -1.85 -9.28 -23.24
C ILE A 148 -0.41 -8.77 -23.04
N GLY A 149 0.60 -9.65 -23.15
CA GLY A 149 1.98 -9.35 -22.77
C GLY A 149 2.23 -9.40 -21.26
N THR A 150 3.51 -9.33 -20.89
CA THR A 150 3.98 -9.37 -19.50
C THR A 150 4.08 -7.97 -18.87
N GLY A 151 4.33 -6.93 -19.67
CA GLY A 151 4.47 -5.55 -19.20
C GLY A 151 3.16 -4.85 -18.83
N THR A 152 2.01 -5.38 -19.26
CA THR A 152 0.70 -4.80 -18.94
C THR A 152 0.37 -4.95 -17.45
N ARG A 153 -0.10 -3.87 -16.80
CA ARG A 153 -0.46 -3.81 -15.37
C ARG A 153 -1.79 -4.52 -15.05
N ILE A 154 -1.85 -5.79 -15.43
CA ILE A 154 -2.86 -6.76 -15.00
C ILE A 154 -2.15 -7.97 -14.41
N VAL A 155 -2.47 -8.28 -13.16
CA VAL A 155 -1.74 -9.28 -12.38
C VAL A 155 -2.68 -10.00 -11.43
N LYS A 156 -2.33 -11.24 -11.11
CA LYS A 156 -3.01 -11.97 -10.04
C LYS A 156 -2.59 -11.39 -8.69
N VAL A 157 -3.51 -11.32 -7.74
CA VAL A 157 -3.26 -10.70 -6.42
C VAL A 157 -2.05 -11.30 -5.68
N ASP A 158 -1.82 -12.60 -5.80
CA ASP A 158 -0.70 -13.33 -5.20
C ASP A 158 0.66 -13.00 -5.83
N ASN A 159 0.68 -12.51 -7.07
CA ASN A 159 1.90 -12.07 -7.77
C ASN A 159 2.08 -10.55 -7.74
N PHE A 160 1.14 -9.81 -7.14
CA PHE A 160 1.14 -8.35 -7.21
C PHE A 160 2.35 -7.73 -6.48
N HIS A 161 2.71 -8.26 -5.31
CA HIS A 161 3.79 -7.71 -4.50
C HIS A 161 5.11 -7.65 -5.30
N GLU A 162 5.54 -8.80 -5.82
CA GLU A 162 6.76 -8.92 -6.63
C GLU A 162 6.71 -7.96 -7.81
N ARG A 163 5.62 -7.97 -8.59
CA ARG A 163 5.47 -7.10 -9.76
C ARG A 163 5.49 -5.61 -9.43
N TRP A 164 4.97 -5.21 -8.28
CA TRP A 164 4.91 -3.80 -7.89
C TRP A 164 6.27 -3.28 -7.42
N ILE A 165 7.09 -4.14 -6.80
CA ILE A 165 8.43 -3.80 -6.33
C ILE A 165 9.54 -4.07 -7.36
N GLU A 166 9.30 -4.89 -8.40
CA GLU A 166 10.31 -5.29 -9.39
C GLU A 166 10.75 -4.15 -10.34
N ASP A 167 9.99 -3.06 -10.42
CA ASP A 167 10.30 -1.91 -11.29
C ASP A 167 10.96 -0.73 -10.55
N VAL A 168 11.80 -1.01 -9.53
CA VAL A 168 12.57 0.04 -8.83
C VAL A 168 13.78 0.43 -9.67
N SER A 169 13.62 1.49 -10.47
CA SER A 169 14.71 2.08 -11.25
C SER A 169 15.70 2.83 -10.35
N PHE A 170 16.89 3.15 -10.88
CA PHE A 170 17.91 3.97 -10.22
C PHE A 170 17.38 5.36 -9.78
N SER A 171 16.39 5.91 -10.48
CA SER A 171 15.71 7.14 -10.06
C SER A 171 14.77 6.94 -8.87
N ASP A 172 14.14 5.76 -8.75
CA ASP A 172 13.30 5.39 -7.61
C ASP A 172 14.13 5.08 -6.35
N ALA A 173 15.37 4.60 -6.54
CA ALA A 173 16.39 4.45 -5.50
C ALA A 173 16.69 5.76 -4.73
N THR A 174 16.66 6.93 -5.39
CA THR A 174 16.77 8.24 -4.71
C THR A 174 15.53 8.60 -3.88
N GLY A 175 14.37 8.01 -4.20
CA GLY A 175 13.13 8.12 -3.44
C GLY A 175 13.25 7.51 -2.05
N PHE A 176 14.03 6.44 -1.87
CA PHE A 176 14.29 5.81 -0.56
C PHE A 176 14.97 6.77 0.42
N LEU A 177 15.86 7.65 -0.06
CA LEU A 177 16.59 8.63 0.75
C LEU A 177 15.73 9.86 1.11
N THR A 178 14.66 10.11 0.35
CA THR A 178 13.71 11.23 0.57
C THR A 178 12.31 10.71 0.86
N GLY A 179 12.22 9.47 1.36
CA GLY A 179 10.97 8.80 1.63
C GLY A 179 10.15 9.59 2.65
N LEU A 180 8.83 9.44 2.59
CA LEU A 180 7.96 10.09 3.58
C LEU A 180 8.26 9.52 4.97
N SER A 181 8.10 10.29 6.04
CA SER A 181 8.05 9.73 7.39
C SER A 181 6.77 8.89 7.58
N VAL A 182 6.73 8.04 8.61
CA VAL A 182 5.49 7.32 8.98
C VAL A 182 4.37 8.31 9.31
N GLY A 183 4.71 9.42 9.98
CA GLY A 183 3.75 10.48 10.29
C GLY A 183 3.18 11.16 9.05
N GLN A 184 4.02 11.46 8.05
CA GLN A 184 3.57 12.03 6.77
C GLN A 184 2.67 11.05 6.00
N LEU A 185 3.07 9.77 5.91
CA LEU A 185 2.24 8.74 5.28
C LEU A 185 0.88 8.63 5.96
N ARG A 186 0.86 8.60 7.30
CA ARG A 186 -0.37 8.58 8.09
C ARG A 186 -1.21 9.82 7.85
N ALA A 187 -0.61 11.02 7.78
CA ALA A 187 -1.34 12.25 7.53
C ALA A 187 -2.07 12.23 6.18
N VAL A 188 -1.39 11.78 5.11
CA VAL A 188 -2.03 11.61 3.79
C VAL A 188 -3.14 10.59 3.85
N GLY A 189 -2.89 9.41 4.45
CA GLY A 189 -3.90 8.35 4.56
C GLY A 189 -5.13 8.77 5.35
N MET A 190 -4.95 9.49 6.45
CA MET A 190 -6.05 10.04 7.26
C MET A 190 -6.85 11.12 6.52
N GLN A 191 -6.20 11.95 5.70
CA GLN A 191 -6.89 12.94 4.89
C GLN A 191 -7.71 12.30 3.76
N LEU A 192 -7.19 11.26 3.12
CA LEU A 192 -7.97 10.46 2.16
C LEU A 192 -9.20 9.86 2.85
N ALA A 193 -9.01 9.21 4.00
CA ALA A 193 -10.10 8.59 4.75
C ALA A 193 -11.15 9.61 5.23
N SER A 194 -10.75 10.80 5.67
CA SER A 194 -11.69 11.83 6.15
C SER A 194 -12.54 12.44 5.03
N GLN A 195 -12.08 12.37 3.78
CA GLN A 195 -12.82 12.83 2.61
C GLN A 195 -13.64 11.72 1.92
N HIS A 196 -13.69 10.53 2.51
CA HIS A 196 -14.54 9.46 2.03
C HIS A 196 -16.01 9.91 1.98
N VAL A 197 -16.66 9.69 0.85
CA VAL A 197 -18.10 9.93 0.68
C VAL A 197 -18.87 8.62 0.59
N GLN A 198 -19.99 8.55 1.30
CA GLN A 198 -20.89 7.41 1.19
C GLN A 198 -21.59 7.43 -0.18
N PRO A 199 -21.75 6.27 -0.84
CA PRO A 199 -22.45 6.20 -2.11
C PRO A 199 -23.96 6.45 -1.91
N ASP A 200 -24.52 7.38 -2.67
CA ASP A 200 -25.97 7.61 -2.72
C ASP A 200 -26.60 6.81 -3.87
N TYR A 201 -27.13 5.63 -3.53
CA TYR A 201 -27.78 4.76 -4.50
C TYR A 201 -29.30 5.02 -4.56
N ALA A 202 -29.77 5.57 -5.67
CA ALA A 202 -31.19 5.73 -5.97
C ALA A 202 -31.87 4.40 -6.38
N TRP A 203 -31.73 3.33 -5.57
CA TRP A 203 -32.22 1.97 -5.88
C TRP A 203 -33.71 1.93 -6.23
N ARG A 204 -34.54 2.67 -5.50
CA ARG A 204 -35.98 2.75 -5.76
C ARG A 204 -36.26 3.27 -7.17
N ARG A 205 -35.62 4.38 -7.54
CA ARG A 205 -35.71 4.97 -8.87
C ARG A 205 -35.20 4.00 -9.95
N ARG A 206 -34.06 3.35 -9.71
CA ARG A 206 -33.44 2.40 -10.65
C ARG A 206 -34.36 1.22 -11.01
N PHE A 207 -35.15 0.74 -10.07
CA PHE A 207 -36.07 -0.38 -10.27
C PHE A 207 -37.54 0.04 -10.50
N GLY A 208 -37.83 1.35 -10.59
CA GLY A 208 -39.19 1.86 -10.74
C GLY A 208 -40.10 1.50 -9.55
N ILE A 209 -39.53 1.45 -8.35
CA ILE A 209 -40.26 1.24 -7.09
C ILE A 209 -40.76 2.60 -6.64
N ASN A 210 -42.07 2.83 -6.76
CA ASN A 210 -42.70 4.03 -6.21
C ASN A 210 -42.56 4.04 -4.68
N ASP A 211 -42.42 5.22 -4.10
CA ASP A 211 -42.58 5.39 -2.65
C ASP A 211 -44.02 5.07 -2.26
N MET A 212 -44.28 3.80 -1.97
CA MET A 212 -45.44 3.43 -1.18
C MET A 212 -45.29 4.16 0.15
N PRO A 213 -46.28 4.98 0.59
CA PRO A 213 -46.26 5.51 1.94
C PRO A 213 -46.03 4.34 2.87
N ASN A 214 -45.00 4.47 3.71
CA ASN A 214 -44.59 3.48 4.67
C ASN A 214 -45.85 2.89 5.30
N ARG A 215 -46.28 1.70 4.87
CA ARG A 215 -47.28 0.94 5.61
C ARG A 215 -46.50 0.60 6.85
N ALA A 216 -46.67 1.42 7.90
CA ALA A 216 -46.12 1.19 9.21
C ALA A 216 -46.30 -0.29 9.43
N VAL A 217 -45.20 -1.03 9.36
CA VAL A 217 -45.19 -2.41 9.78
C VAL A 217 -45.49 -2.23 11.25
N ALA A 218 -46.75 -2.44 11.63
CA ALA A 218 -47.13 -2.50 13.02
C ALA A 218 -46.12 -3.46 13.62
N SER A 219 -45.27 -2.93 14.50
CA SER A 219 -44.32 -3.71 15.26
C SER A 219 -45.15 -4.68 16.07
N THR A 220 -45.44 -5.85 15.52
CA THR A 220 -45.91 -6.97 16.32
C THR A 220 -44.77 -7.23 17.30
N PRO A 221 -44.98 -7.07 18.61
CA PRO A 221 -43.92 -7.34 19.57
C PRO A 221 -43.44 -8.78 19.34
N ARG A 222 -42.12 -8.92 19.18
CA ARG A 222 -41.44 -10.21 19.16
C ARG A 222 -41.86 -10.96 20.43
N PRO A 223 -42.42 -12.18 20.35
CA PRO A 223 -42.79 -12.91 21.55
C PRO A 223 -41.52 -13.12 22.39
N GLU A 224 -41.58 -12.62 23.61
CA GLU A 224 -40.59 -12.77 24.65
C GLU A 224 -40.54 -14.25 25.01
N ILE A 225 -39.40 -14.90 24.74
CA ILE A 225 -39.20 -16.30 25.13
C ILE A 225 -39.03 -16.31 26.64
N GLN A 226 -40.08 -16.69 27.36
CA GLN A 226 -39.99 -17.01 28.78
C GLN A 226 -39.28 -18.37 28.94
N PRO A 227 -38.33 -18.50 29.88
CA PRO A 227 -37.69 -19.78 30.15
C PRO A 227 -38.71 -20.71 30.81
N ALA A 228 -39.11 -21.76 30.09
CA ALA A 228 -39.96 -22.79 30.64
C ALA A 228 -39.15 -23.68 31.59
N ASN A 229 -39.63 -23.76 32.84
CA ASN A 229 -39.28 -24.80 33.81
C ASN A 229 -39.39 -26.18 33.18
N VAL A 230 -38.30 -26.93 33.19
CA VAL A 230 -38.30 -28.38 32.99
C VAL A 230 -38.00 -29.03 34.34
N SER A 231 -39.05 -29.55 34.96
CA SER A 231 -38.97 -30.50 36.06
C SER A 231 -38.64 -31.89 35.53
N ALA A 232 -37.67 -32.53 36.19
CA ALA A 232 -37.34 -33.97 36.21
C ALA A 232 -38.60 -34.86 36.36
N GLU A 233 -38.72 -36.12 35.93
CA GLU A 233 -37.84 -37.31 35.81
C GLU A 233 -38.75 -38.46 35.24
N PRO A 234 -38.36 -39.76 35.08
CA PRO A 234 -37.03 -40.38 35.03
C PRO A 234 -36.79 -41.37 33.84
N GLU A 235 -35.49 -41.63 33.67
CA GLU A 235 -34.68 -42.77 33.19
C GLU A 235 -35.26 -44.00 32.45
N ALA A 236 -34.48 -44.43 31.44
CA ALA A 236 -34.06 -45.83 31.27
C ALA A 236 -32.61 -45.89 30.72
N GLU A 237 -31.75 -46.60 31.45
CA GLU A 237 -30.35 -47.01 31.19
C GLU A 237 -30.23 -47.84 29.88
N LEU A 238 -29.09 -48.15 29.23
CA LEU A 238 -27.70 -48.52 29.54
C LEU A 238 -26.86 -48.18 28.26
N GLU A 239 -25.54 -48.10 28.15
CA GLU A 239 -24.40 -48.55 28.96
C GLU A 239 -23.10 -47.82 28.52
N THR A 240 -22.24 -47.68 29.51
CA THR A 240 -20.85 -47.22 29.62
C THR A 240 -19.84 -47.57 28.52
N ARG A 241 -18.96 -46.62 28.19
CA ARG A 241 -17.49 -46.81 28.37
C ARG A 241 -16.74 -45.47 28.48
N SER A 242 -16.06 -45.34 29.60
CA SER A 242 -15.21 -44.25 30.04
C SER A 242 -13.80 -44.38 29.47
N GLU A 243 -13.15 -43.28 29.15
CA GLU A 243 -11.73 -43.09 29.46
C GLU A 243 -11.38 -41.60 29.53
N THR A 244 -10.78 -41.25 30.65
CA THR A 244 -10.40 -39.93 31.20
C THR A 244 -9.03 -39.46 30.72
N LEU A 245 -8.82 -38.14 30.67
CA LEU A 245 -7.61 -37.50 31.24
C LEU A 245 -7.80 -35.97 31.39
N SER A 246 -7.69 -35.52 32.65
CA SER A 246 -7.42 -34.15 33.15
C SER A 246 -6.04 -33.66 32.66
N GLU A 247 -5.61 -32.40 32.66
CA GLU A 247 -5.54 -31.30 33.67
C GLU A 247 -5.22 -30.00 32.89
N ALA A 248 -5.91 -28.86 33.09
CA ALA A 248 -5.69 -27.83 34.12
C ALA A 248 -4.35 -27.04 34.02
N VAL A 249 -4.42 -25.76 33.60
CA VAL A 249 -3.57 -24.67 34.12
C VAL A 249 -4.41 -23.41 34.32
N THR A 250 -4.34 -22.91 35.54
CA THR A 250 -5.00 -21.75 36.17
C THR A 250 -4.16 -20.48 35.99
N VAL A 251 -4.82 -19.32 35.86
CA VAL A 251 -4.23 -17.98 36.11
C VAL A 251 -5.24 -17.14 36.92
N PRO A 252 -4.84 -16.47 38.03
CA PRO A 252 -5.71 -15.60 38.81
C PRO A 252 -5.63 -14.10 38.39
N PRO A 253 -6.65 -13.27 38.73
CA PRO A 253 -6.66 -11.83 38.45
C PRO A 253 -6.36 -10.95 39.70
N GLU A 254 -5.82 -9.75 39.49
CA GLU A 254 -5.75 -8.67 40.50
C GLU A 254 -6.56 -7.44 40.05
N GLY A 255 -7.32 -6.85 41.00
CA GLY A 255 -8.13 -5.62 40.86
C GLY A 255 -7.39 -4.35 41.35
N GLN A 256 -7.71 -3.16 40.80
CA GLN A 256 -8.52 -2.05 41.42
C GLN A 256 -7.80 -1.30 42.58
N ASP A 257 -7.73 0.03 42.72
CA ASP A 257 -8.42 1.24 42.21
C ASP A 257 -7.56 2.51 42.47
N GLY A 258 -7.90 3.67 41.85
CA GLY A 258 -7.80 4.98 42.57
C GLY A 258 -7.10 6.22 41.94
N VAL A 259 -7.75 6.89 40.96
CA VAL A 259 -8.02 8.36 40.71
C VAL A 259 -6.99 9.51 41.03
N PRO A 260 -7.16 10.80 40.59
CA PRO A 260 -6.38 11.45 39.51
C PRO A 260 -5.65 12.77 39.93
N LEU A 261 -4.81 13.36 39.07
CA LEU A 261 -4.38 14.77 39.26
C LEU A 261 -4.20 15.55 37.93
N ALA A 262 -5.14 16.46 37.72
CA ALA A 262 -5.10 17.82 37.16
C ALA A 262 -4.22 18.21 35.93
N GLU A 263 -4.89 18.80 34.94
CA GLU A 263 -4.38 19.77 33.95
C GLU A 263 -3.80 21.04 34.60
N PRO A 264 -3.05 21.84 33.82
CA PRO A 264 -3.48 23.22 33.69
C PRO A 264 -3.57 23.73 32.24
N ALA A 265 -4.56 24.61 32.05
CA ALA A 265 -4.87 25.39 30.87
C ALA A 265 -3.96 26.65 30.73
N PRO A 266 -4.10 27.47 29.66
CA PRO A 266 -3.02 28.21 29.03
C PRO A 266 -2.80 29.63 29.60
N ALA A 267 -1.56 30.11 29.55
CA ALA A 267 -1.24 31.51 29.78
C ALA A 267 -1.18 32.29 28.45
N THR A 268 -2.14 33.20 28.30
CA THR A 268 -2.11 34.38 27.42
C THR A 268 -0.98 35.33 27.80
N GLY A 269 -0.27 35.91 26.82
CA GLY A 269 0.74 36.94 27.11
C GLY A 269 1.48 37.49 25.90
N SER A 270 0.78 38.32 25.12
CA SER A 270 1.25 39.59 24.54
C SER A 270 2.69 39.72 23.99
N ARG A 271 2.73 39.87 22.66
CA ARG A 271 3.72 40.64 21.87
C ARG A 271 4.05 41.99 22.53
N PRO A 272 5.31 42.42 22.46
CA PRO A 272 5.57 43.72 21.83
C PRO A 272 6.79 43.69 20.89
N GLU A 273 6.57 44.16 19.67
CA GLU A 273 7.52 44.88 18.83
C GLU A 273 6.99 46.33 18.73
N PRO A 274 7.71 47.32 18.19
CA PRO A 274 9.14 47.39 17.83
C PRO A 274 9.81 48.66 18.39
N GLN A 275 11.15 48.77 18.39
CA GLN A 275 11.82 50.05 18.08
C GLN A 275 13.16 49.84 17.38
N ASP A 276 13.29 50.63 16.33
CA ASP A 276 14.32 50.80 15.32
C ASP A 276 15.49 51.63 15.87
N GLN A 277 16.74 51.13 15.80
CA GLN A 277 17.95 51.95 15.73
C GLN A 277 19.06 51.24 14.92
N SER A 278 19.42 51.88 13.83
CA SER A 278 20.61 51.68 13.00
C SER A 278 21.92 51.84 13.77
N ALA A 279 22.91 50.98 13.49
CA ALA A 279 24.28 51.38 13.11
C ALA A 279 25.17 50.13 12.94
N THR A 280 25.66 49.96 11.71
CA THR A 280 26.99 49.44 11.31
C THR A 280 27.74 48.51 12.26
N ASP A 281 27.94 47.27 11.83
CA ASP A 281 29.29 46.72 11.68
C ASP A 281 29.34 45.72 10.52
N GLN A 282 30.42 45.82 9.75
CA GLN A 282 30.69 45.02 8.56
C GLN A 282 31.23 43.65 8.99
N GLU A 283 30.51 42.57 8.70
CA GLU A 283 31.09 41.23 8.60
C GLU A 283 30.74 40.64 7.24
N GLU A 284 31.82 40.35 6.51
CA GLU A 284 31.87 39.76 5.18
C GLU A 284 31.44 38.29 5.26
N VAL A 285 30.16 38.02 4.99
CA VAL A 285 29.64 36.65 4.88
C VAL A 285 29.56 36.28 3.41
N GLU A 286 30.38 35.31 3.01
CA GLU A 286 30.39 34.72 1.68
C GLU A 286 28.98 34.29 1.23
N PRO A 287 28.57 34.58 -0.02
CA PRO A 287 27.29 34.13 -0.53
C PRO A 287 27.29 32.61 -0.72
N ALA A 288 26.31 31.95 -0.10
CA ALA A 288 25.99 30.54 -0.25
C ALA A 288 26.06 30.08 -1.72
N PRO A 289 26.62 28.88 -2.01
CA PRO A 289 26.84 28.46 -3.38
C PRO A 289 25.52 28.14 -4.07
N ASN A 290 25.19 28.96 -5.08
CA ASN A 290 24.19 28.71 -6.10
C ASN A 290 24.40 27.32 -6.74
N PRO A 291 23.36 26.49 -7.00
CA PRO A 291 23.55 25.18 -7.62
C PRO A 291 23.95 25.37 -9.09
N ARG A 292 25.25 25.29 -9.35
CA ARG A 292 25.81 25.37 -10.72
C ARG A 292 25.53 24.09 -11.50
N LYS A 293 25.18 24.28 -12.76
CA LYS A 293 25.01 23.27 -13.81
C LYS A 293 26.28 22.45 -14.05
N HIS A 294 26.10 21.14 -14.20
CA HIS A 294 26.81 20.16 -15.05
C HIS A 294 28.33 20.35 -15.30
N GLY A 295 29.15 19.45 -14.74
CA GLY A 295 30.50 19.18 -15.26
C GLY A 295 31.56 18.60 -14.31
N ALA A 296 31.27 18.32 -13.03
CA ALA A 296 32.29 17.72 -12.16
C ALA A 296 32.59 16.26 -12.60
N LYS A 297 33.87 15.87 -12.59
CA LYS A 297 34.34 14.50 -12.86
C LYS A 297 34.44 13.75 -11.53
N ALA A 298 34.21 12.43 -11.55
CA ALA A 298 34.42 11.60 -10.37
C ALA A 298 35.88 11.70 -9.89
N SER A 299 36.09 11.56 -8.58
CA SER A 299 37.42 11.55 -7.98
C SER A 299 38.24 10.35 -8.45
N VAL A 300 39.54 10.41 -8.18
CA VAL A 300 40.44 9.28 -8.33
C VAL A 300 39.94 8.11 -7.48
N LEU A 301 40.18 6.90 -7.98
CA LEU A 301 39.88 5.66 -7.28
C LEU A 301 40.90 5.45 -6.15
N VAL A 302 40.42 5.28 -4.93
CA VAL A 302 41.20 5.09 -3.70
C VAL A 302 41.00 3.68 -3.19
N THR A 303 42.07 2.97 -2.84
CA THR A 303 41.97 1.62 -2.25
C THR A 303 41.52 1.70 -0.81
N VAL A 304 40.50 0.92 -0.44
CA VAL A 304 39.97 0.84 0.93
C VAL A 304 40.58 -0.33 1.68
N ILE A 305 40.50 -1.52 1.08
CA ILE A 305 41.21 -2.73 1.48
C ILE A 305 41.67 -3.48 0.23
N GLU A 306 42.46 -4.54 0.37
CA GLU A 306 42.91 -5.33 -0.77
C GLU A 306 41.73 -5.83 -1.62
N GLY A 307 41.74 -5.52 -2.92
CA GLY A 307 40.68 -5.91 -3.84
C GLY A 307 39.40 -5.06 -3.81
N ILE A 308 39.29 -4.09 -2.90
CA ILE A 308 38.15 -3.14 -2.81
C ILE A 308 38.64 -1.70 -2.89
N SER A 309 38.06 -0.93 -3.79
CA SER A 309 38.37 0.49 -3.96
C SER A 309 37.12 1.34 -3.98
N GLU A 310 37.25 2.62 -3.68
CA GLU A 310 36.16 3.59 -3.69
C GLU A 310 36.48 4.86 -4.48
N ARG A 311 35.46 5.60 -4.91
CA ARG A 311 35.62 6.96 -5.43
C ARG A 311 34.42 7.84 -5.09
N VAL A 312 34.66 9.13 -4.97
CA VAL A 312 33.62 10.16 -4.83
C VAL A 312 33.09 10.52 -6.21
N LEU A 313 31.78 10.52 -6.37
CA LEU A 313 31.10 10.94 -7.58
C LEU A 313 30.85 12.46 -7.59
N PRO A 314 30.59 13.06 -8.76
CA PRO A 314 30.32 14.50 -8.90
C PRO A 314 29.18 15.03 -8.03
N ASP A 315 28.27 14.14 -7.61
CA ASP A 315 27.13 14.44 -6.75
C ASP A 315 27.38 14.12 -5.26
N GLY A 316 28.65 13.91 -4.87
CA GLY A 316 29.07 13.68 -3.49
C GLY A 316 28.90 12.24 -2.99
N ARG A 317 28.38 11.32 -3.82
CA ARG A 317 28.19 9.91 -3.44
C ARG A 317 29.49 9.12 -3.50
N ILE A 318 29.56 8.02 -2.73
CA ILE A 318 30.71 7.10 -2.76
C ILE A 318 30.35 5.85 -3.55
N ALA A 319 31.22 5.49 -4.48
CA ALA A 319 31.12 4.27 -5.27
C ALA A 319 32.20 3.29 -4.87
N PHE A 320 31.83 2.13 -4.31
CA PHE A 320 32.72 1.01 -4.01
C PHE A 320 32.77 0.01 -5.17
N LEU A 321 33.96 -0.48 -5.48
CA LEU A 321 34.26 -1.37 -6.59
C LEU A 321 35.12 -2.51 -6.10
N ALA A 322 34.83 -3.71 -6.60
CA ALA A 322 35.68 -4.88 -6.46
C ALA A 322 35.67 -5.66 -7.79
N GLN A 323 36.74 -6.41 -8.05
CA GLN A 323 36.82 -7.22 -9.27
C GLN A 323 35.83 -8.40 -9.17
N PRO A 324 34.91 -8.61 -10.14
CA PRO A 324 33.97 -9.71 -10.09
C PRO A 324 34.65 -11.08 -10.00
N GLY A 325 34.07 -12.00 -9.23
CA GLY A 325 34.60 -13.36 -9.04
C GLY A 325 35.77 -13.45 -8.05
N THR A 326 36.05 -12.38 -7.31
CA THR A 326 37.05 -12.38 -6.23
C THR A 326 36.38 -12.47 -4.86
N PRO A 327 37.07 -13.00 -3.83
CA PRO A 327 36.58 -12.96 -2.44
C PRO A 327 36.25 -11.54 -1.96
N ALA A 328 37.01 -10.53 -2.41
CA ALA A 328 36.74 -9.12 -2.14
C ALA A 328 35.37 -8.66 -2.68
N ALA A 329 34.92 -9.19 -3.82
CA ALA A 329 33.59 -8.88 -4.36
C ALA A 329 32.45 -9.54 -3.56
N GLU A 330 32.68 -10.74 -3.02
CA GLU A 330 31.71 -11.42 -2.14
C GLU A 330 31.59 -10.69 -0.80
N GLN A 331 32.73 -10.34 -0.18
CA GLN A 331 32.79 -9.55 1.04
C GLN A 331 32.11 -8.18 0.83
N LEU A 332 32.45 -7.47 -0.26
CA LEU A 332 31.82 -6.20 -0.59
C LEU A 332 30.30 -6.35 -0.74
N THR A 333 29.86 -7.39 -1.43
CA THR A 333 28.43 -7.69 -1.60
C THR A 333 27.74 -7.95 -0.26
N GLY A 334 28.35 -8.73 0.63
CA GLY A 334 27.83 -9.02 1.97
C GLY A 334 27.67 -7.76 2.82
N VAL A 335 28.69 -6.90 2.84
CA VAL A 335 28.67 -5.66 3.63
C VAL A 335 27.71 -4.63 3.02
N CYS A 336 27.69 -4.49 1.70
CA CYS A 336 26.86 -3.51 1.01
C CYS A 336 25.37 -3.90 0.94
N LYS A 337 25.02 -5.17 1.09
CA LYS A 337 23.61 -5.62 1.06
C LYS A 337 22.82 -4.92 2.17
N GLY A 338 21.83 -4.11 1.78
CA GLY A 338 21.00 -3.30 2.70
C GLY A 338 21.65 -1.98 3.16
N ARG A 339 22.90 -1.69 2.79
CA ARG A 339 23.63 -0.45 3.14
C ARG A 339 23.97 0.41 1.92
N ALA A 340 24.11 -0.20 0.75
CA ALA A 340 24.40 0.45 -0.52
C ALA A 340 23.54 -0.16 -1.64
N ILE A 341 23.53 0.51 -2.79
CA ILE A 341 22.72 0.12 -3.96
C ILE A 341 23.65 -0.38 -5.05
N TRP A 342 23.37 -1.57 -5.59
CA TRP A 342 24.11 -2.10 -6.72
C TRP A 342 23.75 -1.36 -8.02
N ASN A 343 24.77 -0.88 -8.74
CA ASN A 343 24.61 -0.30 -10.06
C ASN A 343 25.17 -1.26 -11.13
N PRO A 344 24.31 -1.96 -11.89
CA PRO A 344 24.75 -2.97 -12.84
C PRO A 344 25.52 -2.40 -14.04
N ARG A 345 25.28 -1.12 -14.40
CA ARG A 345 25.94 -0.48 -15.55
C ARG A 345 27.44 -0.28 -15.31
N PHE A 346 27.80 0.10 -14.09
CA PHE A 346 29.20 0.40 -13.73
C PHE A 346 29.81 -0.64 -12.78
N ARG A 347 29.05 -1.68 -12.41
CA ARG A 347 29.45 -2.78 -11.52
C ARG A 347 30.03 -2.25 -10.20
N ASN A 348 29.32 -1.31 -9.59
CA ASN A 348 29.73 -0.67 -8.34
C ASN A 348 28.58 -0.58 -7.35
N TRP A 349 28.92 -0.47 -6.07
CA TRP A 349 27.99 -0.22 -4.97
C TRP A 349 27.98 1.26 -4.64
N LEU A 350 26.80 1.87 -4.55
CA LEU A 350 26.64 3.30 -4.33
C LEU A 350 25.99 3.60 -2.99
N CYS A 351 26.54 4.54 -2.25
CA CYS A 351 26.00 5.01 -0.96
C CYS A 351 26.31 6.50 -0.73
N SER A 352 25.73 7.08 0.33
CA SER A 352 26.06 8.42 0.80
C SER A 352 27.43 8.43 1.50
N ALA A 353 28.02 9.62 1.67
CA ALA A 353 29.29 9.77 2.39
C ALA A 353 29.22 9.25 3.84
N GLU A 354 28.12 9.52 4.55
CA GLU A 354 27.88 9.03 5.93
C GLU A 354 27.88 7.49 5.99
N ARG A 355 27.14 6.84 5.08
CA ARG A 355 27.06 5.37 5.04
C ARG A 355 28.33 4.72 4.53
N ALA A 356 29.15 5.45 3.79
CA ALA A 356 30.47 4.97 3.37
C ALA A 356 31.39 4.73 4.57
N GLU A 357 31.28 5.53 5.63
CA GLU A 357 32.06 5.31 6.87
C GLU A 357 31.67 4.00 7.55
N GLU A 358 30.37 3.71 7.65
CA GLU A 358 29.88 2.42 8.16
C GLU A 358 30.40 1.24 7.32
N ILE A 359 30.39 1.37 5.99
CA ILE A 359 30.86 0.34 5.08
C ILE A 359 32.37 0.14 5.22
N ARG A 360 33.17 1.21 5.30
CA ARG A 360 34.62 1.12 5.55
C ARG A 360 34.92 0.43 6.88
N HIS A 361 34.19 0.78 7.94
CA HIS A 361 34.34 0.14 9.23
C HIS A 361 33.99 -1.36 9.19
N ALA A 362 32.89 -1.72 8.54
CA ALA A 362 32.46 -3.11 8.36
C ALA A 362 33.46 -3.93 7.51
N LEU A 363 34.02 -3.32 6.46
CA LEU A 363 35.06 -3.94 5.63
C LEU A 363 36.38 -4.15 6.40
N GLY A 364 36.69 -3.27 7.37
CA GLY A 364 37.84 -3.44 8.26
C GLY A 364 37.65 -4.49 9.35
N THR A 365 36.41 -4.87 9.66
CA THR A 365 36.08 -5.82 10.75
C THR A 365 35.74 -7.23 10.26
N GLN A 366 35.31 -7.40 9.01
CA GLN A 366 35.14 -8.72 8.38
C GLN A 366 36.29 -9.00 7.42
N PRO A 367 37.24 -9.90 7.72
CA PRO A 367 38.20 -10.34 6.70
C PRO A 367 37.49 -11.12 5.59
N ALA A 368 38.01 -11.03 4.36
CA ALA A 368 37.52 -11.77 3.20
C ALA A 368 37.65 -13.29 3.45
N GLY A 369 36.60 -13.96 3.93
CA GLY A 369 36.59 -15.43 3.97
C GLY A 369 35.78 -16.15 5.04
N GLU A 370 35.10 -15.50 5.99
CA GLU A 370 34.32 -16.24 6.99
C GLU A 370 32.84 -16.35 6.60
N ARG A 371 32.48 -17.52 6.06
CA ARG A 371 31.09 -17.96 5.87
C ARG A 371 30.42 -18.12 7.24
N THR A 372 29.29 -17.43 7.43
CA THR A 372 28.22 -17.90 8.32
C THR A 372 26.93 -18.00 7.55
#